data_AF-A0AAW2G3R2-F1
#
_entry.id   AF-A0AAW2G3R2-F1
#
_cell.length_a   1.000
_cell.length_b   1.000
_cell.length_c   1.000
_cell.angle_alpha   90.00
_cell.angle_beta   90.00
_cell.angle_gamma   90.00
#
_symmetry.space_group_name_H-M   'P 1'
#
loop_
_entity.id
_entity.type
_entity.pdbx_description
1 polymer ?
#
loop_
_entity_poly.entity_id
_entity_poly.type
_entity_poly.pdbx_seq_one_letter_code
_entity_poly.pdbx_strand_id
1 'polypeptide(L)'
;MSVIYKTSMNAISKFVPEKLQPLWKHPAGPQTIFFWAPAFKWGLVIAGLGDLQRPANKISVSQSCALGITGLIWTRYSLAITPKNWNLFSVNLFVAFTAIYQITRSLRYQQQQAALEAAKATPANASH
;
A
#
# COMPACT_ATOMS: atom_id res chain seq x y z
N MET A 1 4.76 -19.99 -23.61
CA MET A 1 3.50 -19.22 -23.75
C MET A 1 2.54 -20.01 -24.62
N SER A 2 1.39 -20.41 -24.07
CA SER A 2 0.36 -21.20 -24.77
C SER A 2 -0.12 -20.52 -26.06
N VAL A 3 -0.39 -21.31 -27.10
CA VAL A 3 -0.92 -20.83 -28.39
C VAL A 3 -2.25 -20.10 -28.20
N ILE A 4 -3.10 -20.57 -27.30
CA ILE A 4 -4.41 -19.98 -26.96
C ILE A 4 -4.23 -18.54 -26.47
N TYR A 5 -3.24 -18.31 -25.59
CA TYR A 5 -2.96 -16.97 -25.06
C TYR A 5 -2.53 -15.99 -26.16
N LYS A 6 -1.70 -16.44 -27.11
CA LYS A 6 -1.25 -15.60 -28.24
C LYS A 6 -2.41 -15.23 -29.16
N THR A 7 -3.27 -16.20 -29.49
CA THR A 7 -4.40 -15.98 -30.39
C THR A 7 -5.41 -15.00 -29.79
N SER A 8 -5.77 -15.18 -28.52
CA SER A 8 -6.70 -14.28 -27.83
C SER A 8 -6.14 -12.87 -27.67
N MET A 9 -4.85 -12.74 -27.31
CA MET A 9 -4.22 -11.42 -27.18
C MET A 9 -4.07 -10.67 -28.50
N ASN A 10 -3.87 -11.38 -29.62
CA ASN A 10 -3.83 -10.79 -30.96
C ASN A 10 -5.22 -10.36 -31.47
N ALA A 11 -6.29 -11.01 -31.00
CA ALA A 11 -7.65 -10.55 -31.28
C ALA A 11 -7.96 -9.26 -30.54
N ILE A 12 -7.59 -9.17 -29.25
CA ILE A 12 -7.85 -7.99 -28.42
C ILE A 12 -7.01 -6.79 -28.87
N SER A 13 -5.76 -7.00 -29.29
CA SER A 13 -4.90 -5.91 -29.77
C SER A 13 -5.45 -5.17 -31.00
N LYS A 14 -6.30 -5.82 -31.82
CA LYS A 14 -6.99 -5.17 -32.94
C LYS A 14 -8.05 -4.14 -32.50
N PHE A 15 -8.57 -4.28 -31.28
CA PHE A 15 -9.53 -3.36 -30.69
C PHE A 15 -8.85 -2.27 -29.84
N VAL A 16 -7.53 -2.33 -29.65
CA VAL A 16 -6.78 -1.33 -28.89
C VAL A 16 -6.38 -0.17 -29.83
N PRO A 17 -6.76 1.09 -29.51
CA PRO A 17 -6.36 2.26 -30.28
C PRO A 17 -4.84 2.34 -30.46
N GLU A 18 -4.36 2.80 -31.63
CA GLU A 18 -2.92 2.89 -31.92
C GLU A 18 -2.12 3.64 -30.84
N LYS A 19 -2.71 4.69 -30.25
CA LYS A 19 -2.09 5.47 -29.17
C LYS A 19 -1.79 4.66 -27.90
N LEU A 20 -2.52 3.56 -27.67
CA LEU A 20 -2.34 2.69 -26.50
C LEU A 20 -1.51 1.43 -26.81
N GLN A 21 -1.16 1.18 -28.07
CA GLN A 21 -0.29 0.06 -28.44
C GLN A 21 1.10 0.06 -27.75
N PRO A 22 1.77 1.21 -27.53
CA PRO A 22 3.04 1.23 -26.81
C PRO A 22 2.92 0.71 -25.37
N LEU A 23 1.81 1.03 -24.70
CA LEU A 23 1.52 0.56 -23.35
C LEU A 23 1.08 -0.92 -23.35
N TRP A 24 0.29 -1.31 -24.37
CA TRP A 24 -0.20 -2.68 -24.54
C TRP A 24 0.92 -3.69 -24.78
N LYS A 25 1.89 -3.34 -25.63
CA LYS A 25 3.05 -4.18 -25.98
C LYS A 25 4.22 -4.08 -25.00
N HIS A 26 4.13 -3.23 -23.97
CA HIS A 26 5.19 -3.09 -22.97
C HIS A 26 5.43 -4.43 -22.24
N PRO A 27 6.68 -4.83 -21.94
CA PRO A 27 6.95 -6.11 -21.29
C PRO A 27 6.36 -6.23 -19.87
N ALA A 28 6.08 -5.10 -19.21
CA ALA A 28 5.29 -5.01 -17.98
C ALA A 28 3.88 -4.42 -18.20
N GLY A 29 3.35 -4.53 -19.41
CA GLY A 29 2.05 -3.99 -19.84
C GLY A 29 0.86 -4.91 -19.54
N PRO A 30 -0.36 -4.51 -19.92
CA PRO A 30 -1.62 -5.20 -19.59
C PRO A 30 -1.72 -6.66 -20.04
N GLN A 31 -0.86 -7.10 -20.96
CA GLN A 31 -0.81 -8.49 -21.37
C GLN A 31 -0.16 -9.39 -20.29
N THR A 32 0.67 -8.84 -19.41
CA THR A 32 1.46 -9.65 -18.47
C THR A 32 0.96 -9.56 -17.03
N ILE A 33 1.28 -10.58 -16.23
CA ILE A 33 0.98 -10.61 -14.79
C ILE A 33 1.63 -9.44 -14.04
N PHE A 34 2.71 -8.88 -14.58
CA PHE A 34 3.41 -7.72 -14.02
C PHE A 34 2.54 -6.47 -13.98
N PHE A 35 1.50 -6.35 -14.82
CA PHE A 35 0.54 -5.25 -14.74
C PHE A 35 -0.58 -5.55 -13.75
N TRP A 36 -1.19 -6.74 -13.85
CA TRP A 36 -2.37 -7.11 -13.07
C TRP A 36 -2.06 -7.34 -11.60
N ALA A 37 -0.93 -7.94 -11.24
CA ALA A 37 -0.59 -8.19 -9.84
C ALA A 37 -0.46 -6.89 -9.02
N PRO A 38 0.27 -5.84 -9.48
CA PRO A 38 0.21 -4.53 -8.84
C PRO A 38 -1.18 -3.89 -8.88
N ALA A 39 -1.93 -4.05 -9.97
CA ALA A 39 -3.29 -3.49 -10.09
C ALA A 39 -4.22 -4.03 -8.98
N PHE A 40 -4.18 -5.33 -8.69
CA PHE A 40 -4.92 -5.90 -7.55
C PHE A 40 -4.37 -5.42 -6.21
N LYS A 41 -3.04 -5.26 -6.10
CA LYS A 41 -2.40 -4.81 -4.87
C LYS A 41 -2.81 -3.38 -4.46
N TRP A 42 -3.28 -2.55 -5.39
CA TRP A 42 -3.88 -1.25 -5.07
C TRP A 42 -5.10 -1.35 -4.17
N GLY A 43 -5.79 -2.49 -4.14
CA GLY A 43 -6.84 -2.76 -3.15
C GLY A 43 -6.34 -2.63 -1.70
N LEU A 44 -5.09 -3.03 -1.42
CA LEU A 44 -4.49 -2.86 -0.09
C LEU A 44 -4.26 -1.39 0.26
N VAL A 45 -3.86 -0.58 -0.72
CA VAL A 45 -3.66 0.87 -0.52
C VAL A 45 -5.01 1.53 -0.23
N ILE A 46 -6.05 1.20 -1.01
CA ILE A 46 -7.40 1.73 -0.81
C ILE A 46 -7.95 1.32 0.56
N ALA A 47 -7.77 0.05 0.94
CA ALA A 47 -8.18 -0.43 2.28
C ALA A 47 -7.41 0.30 3.39
N GLY A 48 -6.09 0.49 3.23
CA GLY A 48 -5.26 1.23 4.19
C GLY A 48 -5.65 2.70 4.32
N LEU A 49 -6.09 3.33 3.22
CA LEU A 49 -6.65 4.69 3.24
C LEU A 49 -8.03 4.73 3.93
N GLY A 50 -8.88 3.73 3.70
CA GLY A 50 -10.18 3.61 4.39
C GLY A 50 -10.01 3.43 5.91
N ASP A 51 -9.01 2.65 6.32
CA ASP A 51 -8.69 2.44 7.74
C ASP A 51 -8.21 3.73 8.45
N LEU A 52 -7.81 4.78 7.72
CA LEU A 52 -7.49 6.08 8.31
C LEU A 52 -8.70 6.74 8.98
N GLN A 53 -9.92 6.37 8.61
CA GLN A 53 -11.12 6.90 9.25
C GLN A 53 -11.47 6.18 10.55
N ARG A 54 -10.86 5.02 10.83
CA ARG A 54 -11.13 4.27 12.06
C ARG A 54 -10.54 4.98 13.29
N PRO A 55 -11.20 4.85 14.47
CA PRO A 55 -10.70 5.43 15.72
C PRO A 55 -9.33 4.83 16.07
N ALA A 56 -8.39 5.69 16.47
CA ALA A 56 -6.98 5.32 16.70
C ALA A 56 -6.79 4.21 17.76
N ASN A 57 -7.77 4.01 18.65
CA ASN A 57 -7.78 2.92 19.64
C ASN A 57 -7.84 1.51 19.01
N LYS A 58 -8.34 1.37 17.76
CA LYS A 58 -8.41 0.09 17.06
C LYS A 58 -7.21 -0.17 16.12
N ILE A 59 -6.24 0.74 16.05
CA ILE A 59 -5.10 0.63 15.15
C ILE A 59 -3.99 -0.21 15.81
N SER A 60 -3.63 -1.33 15.19
CA SER A 60 -2.48 -2.12 15.62
C SER A 60 -1.18 -1.48 15.12
N VAL A 61 -0.40 -0.90 16.03
CA VAL A 61 0.91 -0.28 15.73
C VAL A 61 1.87 -1.30 15.13
N SER A 62 1.94 -2.51 15.71
CA SER A 62 2.85 -3.56 15.25
C SER A 62 2.54 -4.02 13.83
N GLN A 63 1.25 -4.16 13.48
CA GLN A 63 0.83 -4.52 12.13
C GLN A 63 1.13 -3.39 11.13
N SER A 64 0.87 -2.14 11.50
CA SER A 64 1.20 -0.99 10.67
C SER A 64 2.71 -0.87 10.45
N CYS A 65 3.51 -1.13 11.47
CA CYS A 65 4.97 -1.13 11.38
C CYS A 65 5.47 -2.25 10.44
N ALA A 66 4.93 -3.46 10.58
CA ALA A 66 5.26 -4.57 9.67
C ALA A 66 4.92 -4.23 8.21
N LEU A 67 3.74 -3.66 7.95
CA LEU A 67 3.34 -3.21 6.61
C LEU A 67 4.22 -2.09 6.07
N GLY A 68 4.64 -1.15 6.93
CA GLY A 68 5.54 -0.06 6.58
C GLY A 68 6.92 -0.56 6.17
N ILE A 69 7.54 -1.39 7.02
CA ILE A 69 8.88 -1.95 6.77
C ILE A 69 8.88 -2.81 5.51
N THR A 70 7.90 -3.72 5.39
CA THR A 70 7.80 -4.57 4.20
C THR A 70 7.56 -3.73 2.94
N GLY A 71 6.70 -2.70 3.01
CA GLY A 71 6.49 -1.76 1.90
C GLY A 71 7.79 -1.08 1.45
N LEU A 72 8.62 -0.62 2.37
CA LEU A 72 9.91 0.01 2.06
C LEU A 72 10.90 -0.97 1.39
N ILE A 73 11.01 -2.18 1.93
CA ILE A 73 11.86 -3.24 1.36
C ILE A 73 11.42 -3.51 -0.09
N TRP A 74 10.13 -3.77 -0.30
CA TRP A 74 9.59 -4.08 -1.62
C TRP A 74 9.65 -2.90 -2.60
N THR A 75 9.64 -1.67 -2.09
CA THR A 75 9.87 -0.46 -2.90
C THR A 75 11.26 -0.50 -3.54
N ARG A 76 12.32 -0.83 -2.78
CA ARG A 76 13.67 -0.97 -3.34
C ARG A 76 13.77 -2.14 -4.32
N TYR A 77 13.23 -3.30 -3.96
CA TYR A 77 13.26 -4.50 -4.81
C TYR A 77 12.53 -4.30 -6.14
N SER A 78 11.43 -3.54 -6.18
CA SER A 78 10.68 -3.27 -7.41
C SER A 78 11.49 -2.53 -8.49
N LEU A 79 12.49 -1.75 -8.09
CA LEU A 79 13.41 -1.04 -8.99
C LEU A 79 14.61 -1.89 -9.41
N ALA A 80 14.91 -2.96 -8.68
CA ALA A 80 15.98 -3.90 -9.00
C ALA A 80 15.54 -4.97 -10.02
N ILE A 81 14.23 -5.21 -10.16
CA ILE A 81 13.68 -6.14 -11.15
C ILE A 81 13.80 -5.53 -12.55
N THR A 82 14.30 -6.33 -13.50
CA THR A 82 14.40 -5.96 -14.92
C THR A 82 13.38 -6.75 -15.74
N PRO A 83 12.52 -6.11 -16.55
CA PRO A 83 12.38 -4.66 -16.75
C PRO A 83 11.68 -3.96 -15.57
N LYS A 84 12.01 -2.67 -15.36
CA LYS A 84 11.52 -1.87 -14.23
C LYS A 84 10.00 -1.75 -14.25
N ASN A 85 9.36 -2.12 -13.14
CA ASN A 85 7.92 -2.03 -12.97
C ASN A 85 7.53 -0.88 -12.03
N TRP A 86 7.25 0.28 -12.62
CA TRP A 86 6.87 1.50 -11.89
C TRP A 86 5.54 1.37 -11.13
N ASN A 87 4.62 0.52 -11.57
CA ASN A 87 3.37 0.28 -10.85
C ASN A 87 3.62 -0.51 -9.56
N LEU A 88 4.45 -1.56 -9.64
CA LEU A 88 4.88 -2.32 -8.47
C LEU A 88 5.66 -1.44 -7.47
N PHE A 89 6.48 -0.51 -7.96
CA PHE A 89 7.13 0.49 -7.12
C PHE A 89 6.12 1.37 -6.40
N SER A 90 5.20 1.97 -7.16
CA SER A 90 4.22 2.93 -6.64
C SER A 90 3.36 2.29 -5.55
N VAL A 91 2.81 1.09 -5.78
CA VAL A 91 1.93 0.45 -4.80
C VAL A 91 2.63 0.15 -3.47
N ASN A 92 3.89 -0.31 -3.49
CA ASN A 92 4.65 -0.58 -2.26
C ASN A 92 5.04 0.71 -1.53
N LEU A 93 5.34 1.78 -2.27
CA LEU A 93 5.62 3.09 -1.71
C LEU A 93 4.38 3.67 -1.01
N PHE A 94 3.19 3.57 -1.62
CA PHE A 94 1.95 4.01 -1.01
C PHE A 94 1.57 3.18 0.22
N VAL A 95 1.77 1.85 0.20
CA VAL A 95 1.60 1.02 1.40
C VAL A 95 2.52 1.50 2.53
N ALA A 96 3.79 1.78 2.23
CA ALA A 96 4.72 2.30 3.23
C ALA A 96 4.27 3.66 3.80
N PHE A 97 3.84 4.60 2.95
CA PHE A 97 3.38 5.90 3.41
C PHE A 97 2.11 5.84 4.26
N THR A 98 1.10 5.07 3.83
CA THR A 98 -0.14 4.89 4.60
C THR A 98 0.14 4.27 5.97
N ALA A 99 1.04 3.27 6.03
CA ALA A 99 1.49 2.67 7.28
C ALA A 99 2.22 3.66 8.20
N ILE A 100 3.16 4.45 7.69
CA ILE A 100 3.89 5.48 8.46
C ILE A 100 2.92 6.51 9.05
N TYR A 101 1.91 6.90 8.28
CA TYR A 101 0.88 7.81 8.75
C TYR A 101 0.06 7.20 9.89
N GLN A 102 -0.37 5.94 9.76
CA GLN A 102 -1.10 5.23 10.82
C GLN A 102 -0.28 5.09 12.11
N ILE A 103 1.02 4.77 12.00
CA ILE A 103 1.93 4.69 13.15
C ILE A 103 2.02 6.05 13.86
N THR A 104 2.24 7.12 13.10
CA THR A 104 2.35 8.48 13.65
C THR A 104 1.08 8.89 14.41
N ARG A 105 -0.10 8.60 13.83
CA ARG A 105 -1.39 8.88 14.48
C ARG A 105 -1.57 8.06 15.75
N SER A 106 -1.21 6.77 15.72
CA SER A 106 -1.34 5.89 16.88
C SER A 106 -0.41 6.29 18.03
N LEU A 107 0.83 6.67 17.75
CA LEU A 107 1.77 7.14 18.77
C LEU A 107 1.29 8.42 19.45
N ARG A 108 0.75 9.37 18.66
CA ARG A 108 0.14 10.59 19.22
C ARG A 108 -1.05 10.27 20.13
N TYR A 109 -1.90 9.33 19.72
CA TYR A 109 -3.05 8.89 20.52
C TYR A 109 -2.61 8.24 21.84
N GLN A 110 -1.61 7.36 21.82
CA GLN A 110 -1.07 6.72 23.03
C GLN A 110 -0.48 7.76 24.01
N GLN A 111 0.23 8.76 23.49
CA GLN A 111 0.79 9.83 24.33
C GLN A 111 -0.30 10.67 25.00
N GLN A 112 -1.36 11.04 24.25
CA GLN A 112 -2.50 11.76 24.80
C GLN A 112 -3.24 10.93 25.85
N GLN A 113 -3.42 9.63 25.61
CA GLN A 113 -4.08 8.72 26.55
C GLN A 113 -3.27 8.60 27.85
N ALA A 114 -1.94 8.43 27.76
CA ALA A 114 -1.06 8.37 28.92
C ALA A 114 -1.09 9.68 29.75
N ALA A 115 -1.13 10.83 29.09
CA ALA A 115 -1.25 12.13 29.76
C ALA A 115 -2.59 12.29 30.49
N LEU A 116 -3.70 11.83 29.87
CA LEU A 116 -5.03 11.83 30.49
C LEU A 116 -5.10 10.89 31.70
N GLU A 117 -4.47 9.72 31.63
CA GLU A 117 -4.39 8.77 32.75
C GLU A 117 -3.55 9.34 33.91
N ALA A 118 -2.41 9.96 33.61
CA ALA A 118 -1.59 10.65 34.62
C ALA A 118 -2.35 11.80 35.30
N ALA A 119 -3.10 12.60 34.54
CA ALA A 119 -3.93 13.67 35.09
C ALA A 119 -5.08 13.14 35.98
N LYS A 120 -5.70 12.02 35.59
CA LYS A 120 -6.75 11.34 36.38
C LYS A 120 -6.22 10.63 37.63
N ALA A 121 -4.94 10.25 37.66
CA ALA A 121 -4.30 9.69 38.85
C ALA A 121 -3.94 10.77 39.90
N THR A 122 -4.00 12.05 39.53
CA THR A 122 -3.58 13.18 40.39
C THR A 122 -4.64 13.75 41.37
N PRO A 123 -5.97 13.47 41.36
CA PRO A 123 -6.92 14.19 42.22
C PRO A 123 -7.21 13.55 43.60
N ALA A 124 -6.42 12.61 44.12
CA ALA A 124 -6.75 11.93 45.39
C ALA A 124 -5.72 12.06 46.53
N ASN A 125 -4.55 12.67 46.31
CA ASN A 125 -3.47 12.69 47.32
C ASN A 125 -3.11 14.10 47.84
N ALA A 126 -3.97 15.10 47.60
CA ALA A 126 -3.75 16.49 47.99
C ALA A 126 -4.69 16.98 49.11
N SER A 127 -5.37 16.07 49.81
CA SER A 127 -6.24 16.41 50.94
C SER A 127 -5.99 15.47 52.13
N HIS A 128 -4.85 15.63 52.79
CA HIS A 128 -4.64 15.24 54.18
C HIS A 128 -3.55 16.12 54.80
#